data_AF-A0A1M6QGN5-F1
#
_entry.id   AF-A0A1M6QGN5-F1
#
_cell.length_a   1.000
_cell.length_b   1.000
_cell.length_c   1.000
_cell.angle_alpha   90.00
_cell.angle_beta   90.00
_cell.angle_gamma   90.00
#
_symmetry.space_group_name_H-M   'P 1'
#
loop_
_entity.id
_entity.type
_entity.pdbx_description
1 polymer ?
#
loop_
_entity_poly.entity_id
_entity_poly.type
_entity_poly.pdbx_seq_one_letter_code
_entity_poly.pdbx_strand_id
1 'polypeptide(L)'
;MIRKSMNRKIIAFALGIAALISFPYISKAVDSEPGSEEDPIVTQGYVEMRNNQLKYYIDESIKKINDSIVEINNQIQKISKDMGNSSNNNKDINISSSISSTYEIVTVPANKKIILGASTELILRAGQATVIDSQYGGLADVTMGKDLKYGERVPSNHLLIVPRDDGRGAEAKTDAIFMVKGSYYIIE
;
A
#
# COMPACT_ATOMS: atom_id res chain seq x y z
N MET A 1 72.01 11.29 15.96
CA MET A 1 71.78 9.91 15.45
C MET A 1 71.64 10.00 13.92
N ILE A 2 72.69 9.63 13.18
CA ILE A 2 72.80 9.86 11.73
C ILE A 2 71.92 8.86 10.99
N ARG A 3 70.94 9.35 10.21
CA ARG A 3 70.03 8.50 9.42
C ARG A 3 70.74 8.07 8.14
N LYS A 4 71.18 6.81 8.07
CA LYS A 4 71.84 6.24 6.89
C LYS A 4 70.82 6.14 5.75
N SER A 5 70.98 6.94 4.69
CA SER A 5 70.11 6.89 3.52
C SER A 5 70.32 5.57 2.78
N MET A 6 69.25 4.78 2.64
CA MET A 6 69.28 3.50 1.94
C MET A 6 69.48 3.71 0.42
N ASN A 7 70.25 2.83 -0.22
CA ASN A 7 70.51 2.93 -1.66
C ASN A 7 69.21 2.80 -2.45
N ARG A 8 68.96 3.74 -3.38
CA ARG A 8 67.73 3.77 -4.20
C ARG A 8 67.42 2.45 -4.93
N LYS A 9 68.47 1.68 -5.28
CA LYS A 9 68.34 0.34 -5.88
C LYS A 9 67.71 -0.69 -4.92
N ILE A 10 68.03 -0.62 -3.63
CA ILE A 10 67.48 -1.52 -2.60
C ILE A 10 66.00 -1.20 -2.37
N ILE A 11 65.63 0.08 -2.38
CA ILE A 11 64.24 0.54 -2.26
C ILE A 11 63.40 0.05 -3.46
N ALA A 12 63.93 0.19 -4.68
CA ALA A 12 63.26 -0.28 -5.90
C ALA A 12 63.06 -1.80 -5.89
N PHE A 13 64.04 -2.56 -5.41
CA PHE A 13 63.94 -4.01 -5.30
C PHE A 13 62.88 -4.45 -4.27
N ALA A 14 62.85 -3.81 -3.10
CA ALA A 14 61.84 -4.08 -2.07
C ALA A 14 60.41 -3.75 -2.55
N LEU A 15 60.23 -2.66 -3.29
CA LEU A 15 58.94 -2.30 -3.90
C LEU A 15 58.49 -3.31 -4.96
N GLY A 16 59.41 -3.84 -5.75
CA GLY A 16 59.10 -4.88 -6.74
C GLY A 16 58.62 -6.18 -6.10
N ILE A 17 59.25 -6.59 -5.00
CA ILE A 17 58.82 -7.77 -4.22
C ILE A 17 57.46 -7.53 -3.57
N ALA A 18 57.23 -6.35 -2.99
CA ALA A 18 55.93 -6.00 -2.40
C ALA A 18 54.81 -6.01 -3.45
N ALA A 19 55.08 -5.55 -4.67
CA ALA A 19 54.13 -5.61 -5.77
C ALA A 19 53.79 -7.06 -6.17
N LEU A 20 54.79 -7.95 -6.27
CA LEU A 20 54.59 -9.36 -6.60
C LEU A 20 53.76 -10.11 -5.55
N ILE A 21 53.95 -9.79 -4.26
CA ILE A 21 53.17 -10.40 -3.16
C ILE A 21 51.71 -9.90 -3.15
N SER A 22 51.43 -8.73 -3.75
CA SER A 22 50.07 -8.19 -3.82
C SER A 22 49.20 -8.75 -4.96
N PHE A 23 49.78 -9.49 -5.92
CA PHE A 23 49.06 -9.99 -7.09
C PHE A 23 48.16 -11.24 -6.90
N PRO A 24 48.27 -12.14 -5.89
CA PRO A 24 47.48 -13.37 -5.85
C PRO A 24 46.10 -13.24 -5.15
N TYR A 25 45.57 -12.03 -4.94
CA TYR A 25 44.32 -11.86 -4.16
C TYR A 25 43.03 -11.69 -4.97
N ILE A 26 43.02 -11.92 -6.29
CA ILE A 26 41.78 -11.83 -7.09
C ILE A 26 41.61 -13.11 -7.89
N SER A 27 40.92 -14.09 -7.29
CA SER A 27 40.19 -15.16 -8.00
C SER A 27 39.31 -15.93 -7.01
N LYS A 28 38.06 -15.48 -6.83
CA LYS A 28 36.96 -16.37 -6.47
C LYS A 28 35.88 -16.19 -7.52
N ALA A 29 35.96 -16.99 -8.58
CA ALA A 29 34.79 -17.28 -9.40
C ALA A 29 33.86 -18.14 -8.53
N VAL A 30 32.60 -17.71 -8.37
CA VAL A 30 31.55 -18.53 -7.77
C VAL A 30 31.10 -19.49 -8.86
N ASP A 31 31.68 -20.68 -8.88
CA ASP A 31 31.19 -21.78 -9.70
C ASP A 31 29.94 -22.34 -8.99
N SER A 32 28.75 -21.97 -9.48
CA SER A 32 27.51 -22.64 -9.12
C SER A 32 27.51 -24.02 -9.78
N GLU A 33 28.09 -25.00 -9.09
CA GLU A 33 28.20 -26.37 -9.58
C GLU A 33 26.82 -27.05 -9.49
N PRO A 34 26.28 -27.58 -10.60
CA PRO A 34 25.01 -28.29 -10.59
C PRO A 34 25.08 -29.51 -9.66
N GLY A 35 24.09 -29.65 -8.77
CA GLY A 35 24.07 -30.68 -7.73
C GLY A 35 24.62 -30.21 -6.36
N SER A 36 24.93 -28.92 -6.21
CA SER A 36 25.23 -28.30 -4.92
C SER A 36 23.99 -28.22 -4.02
N GLU A 37 24.17 -27.86 -2.74
CA GLU A 37 23.04 -27.59 -1.84
C GLU A 37 22.16 -26.42 -2.31
N GLU A 38 22.75 -25.48 -3.05
CA GLU A 38 22.07 -24.30 -3.60
C GLU A 38 21.34 -24.60 -4.93
N ASP A 39 21.82 -25.57 -5.72
CA ASP A 39 21.20 -26.03 -6.97
C ASP A 39 21.19 -27.57 -7.09
N PRO A 40 20.31 -28.26 -6.35
CA PRO A 40 20.27 -29.72 -6.32
C PRO A 40 19.74 -30.31 -7.62
N ILE A 41 20.37 -31.38 -8.10
CA ILE A 41 19.89 -32.10 -9.28
C ILE A 41 18.60 -32.86 -8.96
N VAL A 42 17.55 -32.65 -9.78
CA VAL A 42 16.25 -33.32 -9.63
C VAL A 42 15.86 -34.07 -10.90
N THR A 43 15.09 -35.14 -10.74
CA THR A 43 14.60 -35.92 -11.89
C THR A 43 13.43 -35.21 -12.57
N GLN A 44 13.27 -35.41 -13.88
CA GLN A 44 12.14 -34.87 -14.63
C GLN A 44 10.79 -35.27 -14.00
N GLY A 45 10.65 -36.53 -13.60
CA GLY A 45 9.42 -37.02 -12.96
C GLY A 45 9.13 -36.37 -11.60
N TYR A 46 10.14 -35.99 -10.82
CA TYR A 46 9.95 -35.23 -9.58
C TYR A 46 9.39 -33.83 -9.86
N VAL A 47 9.93 -33.13 -10.86
CA VAL A 47 9.45 -31.80 -11.27
C VAL A 47 8.02 -31.89 -11.80
N GLU A 48 7.73 -32.84 -12.69
CA GLU A 48 6.38 -33.06 -13.21
C GLU A 48 5.38 -33.42 -12.10
N MET A 49 5.77 -34.27 -11.15
CA MET A 49 4.96 -34.60 -9.99
C MET A 49 4.64 -33.35 -9.15
N ARG A 50 5.64 -32.50 -8.86
CA ARG A 50 5.42 -31.26 -8.11
C ARG A 50 4.52 -30.28 -8.86
N ASN A 51 4.70 -30.14 -10.17
CA ASN A 51 3.84 -29.30 -11.00
C ASN A 51 2.39 -29.82 -11.04
N ASN A 52 2.20 -31.14 -11.10
CA ASN A 52 0.87 -31.75 -11.06
C ASN A 52 0.20 -31.58 -9.69
N GLN A 53 0.95 -31.74 -8.58
CA GLN A 53 0.48 -31.44 -7.24
C GLN A 53 0.07 -29.97 -7.10
N LEU A 54 0.90 -29.06 -7.62
CA LEU A 54 0.63 -27.63 -7.61
C LEU A 54 -0.64 -27.29 -8.42
N LYS A 55 -0.78 -27.88 -9.61
CA LYS A 55 -1.98 -27.74 -10.44
C LYS A 55 -3.23 -28.20 -9.69
N TYR A 56 -3.17 -29.38 -9.06
CA TYR A 56 -4.29 -29.90 -8.28
C TYR A 56 -4.68 -28.96 -7.13
N TYR A 57 -3.70 -28.50 -6.35
CA TYR A 57 -3.94 -27.57 -5.24
C TYR A 57 -4.56 -26.25 -5.71
N ILE A 58 -4.07 -25.71 -6.84
CA ILE A 58 -4.62 -24.49 -7.45
C ILE A 58 -6.06 -24.73 -7.93
N ASP A 59 -6.32 -25.83 -8.65
CA ASP A 59 -7.66 -26.18 -9.16
C ASP A 59 -8.65 -26.34 -7.99
N GLU A 60 -8.24 -27.02 -6.91
CA GLU A 60 -9.04 -27.19 -5.69
C GLU A 60 -9.31 -25.84 -5.00
N SER A 61 -8.30 -24.98 -4.91
CA SER A 61 -8.43 -23.65 -4.31
C SER A 61 -9.38 -22.75 -5.11
N ILE A 62 -9.26 -22.75 -6.44
CA ILE A 62 -10.17 -22.02 -7.35
C ILE A 62 -11.60 -22.54 -7.19
N LYS A 63 -11.80 -23.85 -7.10
CA LYS A 63 -13.13 -24.44 -6.89
C LYS A 63 -13.75 -23.96 -5.58
N LYS A 64 -13.02 -23.99 -4.48
CA LYS A 64 -13.50 -23.50 -3.16
C LYS A 64 -13.90 -22.03 -3.21
N ILE A 65 -13.12 -21.20 -3.90
CA ILE A 65 -13.43 -19.78 -4.11
C ILE A 65 -14.74 -19.63 -4.90
N ASN A 66 -14.89 -20.35 -6.02
CA ASN A 66 -16.10 -20.29 -6.84
C ASN A 66 -17.34 -20.76 -6.06
N ASP A 67 -17.23 -21.86 -5.31
CA ASP A 67 -18.31 -22.35 -4.46
C ASP A 67 -18.72 -21.28 -3.42
N SER A 68 -17.74 -20.61 -2.80
CA SER A 68 -17.99 -19.52 -1.84
C SER A 68 -18.66 -18.30 -2.49
N ILE A 69 -18.25 -17.93 -3.71
CA ILE A 69 -18.88 -16.82 -4.48
C ILE A 69 -20.34 -17.14 -4.79
N VAL A 70 -20.64 -18.38 -5.20
CA VAL A 70 -22.02 -18.83 -5.47
C VAL A 70 -22.87 -18.74 -4.20
N GLU A 71 -22.32 -19.17 -3.06
CA GLU A 71 -23.01 -19.07 -1.78
C GLU A 71 -23.30 -17.61 -1.39
N ILE A 72 -22.31 -16.73 -1.49
CA ILE A 72 -22.46 -15.29 -1.22
C ILE A 72 -23.53 -14.68 -2.13
N ASN A 73 -23.53 -15.00 -3.42
CA ASN A 73 -24.53 -14.50 -4.36
C ASN A 73 -25.95 -14.94 -3.98
N ASN A 74 -26.12 -16.21 -3.58
CA ASN A 74 -27.40 -16.72 -3.09
C ASN A 74 -27.84 -16.04 -1.80
N GLN A 75 -26.91 -15.72 -0.89
CA GLN A 75 -27.20 -14.97 0.33
C GLN A 75 -27.61 -13.52 0.02
N ILE A 76 -26.91 -12.84 -0.89
CA ILE A 76 -27.26 -11.48 -1.35
C ILE A 76 -28.65 -11.44 -1.97
N GLN A 77 -28.99 -12.43 -2.82
CA GLN A 77 -30.33 -12.53 -3.41
C GLN A 77 -31.42 -12.72 -2.36
N LYS A 78 -31.17 -13.54 -1.32
CA LYS A 78 -32.12 -13.71 -0.20
C LYS A 78 -32.29 -12.41 0.59
N ILE A 79 -31.19 -11.75 0.97
CA ILE A 79 -31.21 -10.46 1.65
C ILE A 79 -31.99 -9.42 0.83
N SER A 80 -31.77 -9.38 -0.48
CA SER A 80 -32.46 -8.46 -1.39
C SER A 80 -33.95 -8.74 -1.47
N LYS A 81 -34.34 -10.03 -1.41
CA LYS A 81 -35.74 -10.46 -1.40
C LYS A 81 -36.42 -10.17 -0.07
N ASP A 82 -35.71 -10.32 1.05
CA ASP A 82 -36.22 -10.03 2.38
C ASP A 82 -36.32 -8.51 2.64
N MET A 83 -35.48 -7.69 1.99
CA MET A 83 -35.55 -6.22 1.99
C MET A 83 -36.52 -5.65 0.95
N GLY A 84 -36.93 -6.43 -0.06
CA GLY A 84 -37.72 -5.99 -1.22
C GLY A 84 -39.23 -5.79 -0.99
N ASN A 85 -39.74 -5.97 0.24
CA ASN A 85 -41.15 -5.72 0.57
C ASN A 85 -41.41 -4.35 1.23
N SER A 86 -40.46 -3.40 1.15
CA SER A 86 -40.74 -2.01 1.51
C SER A 86 -40.07 -1.03 0.52
N SER A 87 -40.89 -0.62 -0.46
CA SER A 87 -40.84 0.63 -1.22
C SER A 87 -39.73 0.84 -2.28
N ASN A 88 -40.24 1.09 -3.49
CA ASN A 88 -39.56 1.56 -4.69
C ASN A 88 -38.91 2.95 -4.54
N ASN A 89 -37.96 3.19 -5.45
CA ASN A 89 -37.42 4.47 -5.91
C ASN A 89 -36.31 5.10 -5.05
N ASN A 90 -35.06 4.72 -5.33
CA ASN A 90 -34.03 5.65 -5.79
C ASN A 90 -32.88 4.89 -6.46
N LYS A 91 -32.66 5.21 -7.73
CA LYS A 91 -31.42 4.94 -8.46
C LYS A 91 -30.27 5.66 -7.75
N ASP A 92 -29.07 5.10 -7.89
CA ASP A 92 -27.76 5.65 -7.50
C ASP A 92 -27.30 5.33 -6.08
N ILE A 93 -26.97 4.06 -5.84
CA ILE A 93 -25.94 3.71 -4.85
C ILE A 93 -24.93 2.77 -5.51
N ASN A 94 -23.92 3.37 -6.15
CA ASN A 94 -22.71 2.66 -6.55
C ASN A 94 -21.86 2.42 -5.30
N ILE A 95 -22.11 1.33 -4.58
CA ILE A 95 -21.21 0.87 -3.51
C ILE A 95 -20.05 0.13 -4.18
N SER A 96 -19.09 0.89 -4.71
CA SER A 96 -17.77 0.37 -5.05
C SER A 96 -17.00 0.18 -3.74
N SER A 97 -17.21 -0.95 -3.07
CA SER A 97 -16.38 -1.38 -1.94
C SER A 97 -15.05 -1.98 -2.42
N SER A 98 -14.36 -1.27 -3.31
CA SER A 98 -12.93 -1.46 -3.53
C SER A 98 -12.22 -0.48 -2.61
N ILE A 99 -11.53 -0.99 -1.58
CA ILE A 99 -10.55 -0.20 -0.83
C ILE A 99 -9.44 0.14 -1.85
N SER A 100 -9.58 1.29 -2.51
CA SER A 100 -8.61 1.75 -3.48
C SER A 100 -7.35 2.18 -2.72
N SER A 101 -6.21 1.58 -3.06
CA SER A 101 -4.91 2.01 -2.54
C SER A 101 -4.41 3.30 -3.20
N THR A 102 -5.17 3.89 -4.11
CA THR A 102 -4.85 5.13 -4.82
C THR A 102 -5.76 6.27 -4.37
N TYR A 103 -5.30 7.50 -4.54
CA TYR A 103 -6.14 8.68 -4.38
C TYR A 103 -7.11 8.82 -5.56
N GLU A 104 -8.38 8.99 -5.26
CA GLU A 104 -9.40 9.40 -6.20
C GLU A 104 -9.75 10.88 -6.03
N ILE A 105 -10.26 11.50 -7.10
CA ILE A 105 -10.69 12.90 -7.08
C ILE A 105 -12.19 12.92 -6.82
N VAL A 106 -12.58 13.52 -5.69
CA VAL A 106 -13.97 13.63 -5.25
C VAL A 106 -14.38 15.10 -5.26
N THR A 107 -15.41 15.42 -6.05
CA THR A 107 -16.05 16.74 -6.02
C THR A 107 -17.22 16.71 -5.06
N VAL A 108 -17.20 17.58 -4.05
CA VAL A 108 -18.26 17.74 -3.05
C VAL A 108 -18.89 19.11 -3.25
N PRO A 109 -20.18 19.20 -3.66
CA PRO A 109 -20.86 20.48 -3.84
C PRO A 109 -20.96 21.28 -2.55
N ALA A 110 -21.11 22.61 -2.68
CA ALA A 110 -21.33 23.48 -1.53
C ALA A 110 -22.49 23.00 -0.64
N ASN A 111 -22.31 23.12 0.68
CA ASN A 111 -23.21 22.70 1.75
C ASN A 111 -23.42 21.19 1.87
N LYS A 112 -22.66 20.35 1.16
CA LYS A 112 -22.64 18.89 1.38
C LYS A 112 -21.51 18.49 2.31
N LYS A 113 -21.63 17.29 2.88
CA LYS A 113 -20.61 16.72 3.76
C LYS A 113 -20.03 15.47 3.14
N ILE A 114 -18.72 15.34 3.19
CA ILE A 114 -18.01 14.09 2.94
C ILE A 114 -17.68 13.46 4.29
N ILE A 115 -18.25 12.30 4.56
CA ILE A 115 -17.95 11.50 5.75
C ILE A 115 -16.97 10.40 5.34
N LEU A 116 -15.95 10.20 6.14
CA LEU A 116 -14.79 9.38 5.83
C LEU A 116 -14.74 8.21 6.80
N GLY A 117 -14.38 7.03 6.29
CA GLY A 117 -14.19 5.84 7.12
C GLY A 117 -12.83 5.80 7.82
N ALA A 118 -12.59 4.70 8.54
CA ALA A 118 -11.33 4.47 9.24
C ALA A 118 -10.13 4.44 8.30
N SER A 119 -9.03 5.06 8.73
CA SER A 119 -7.75 5.12 7.99
C SER A 119 -7.83 5.85 6.64
N THR A 120 -8.88 6.63 6.40
CA THR A 120 -9.00 7.41 5.16
C THR A 120 -8.09 8.64 5.21
N GLU A 121 -7.38 8.86 4.11
CA GLU A 121 -6.55 10.04 3.84
C GLU A 121 -7.34 11.05 2.99
N LEU A 122 -7.28 12.34 3.33
CA LEU A 122 -8.01 13.43 2.69
C LEU A 122 -7.08 14.63 2.42
N ILE A 123 -7.15 15.20 1.21
CA ILE A 123 -6.47 16.47 0.86
C ILE A 123 -7.45 17.39 0.13
N LEU A 124 -7.68 18.60 0.65
CA LEU A 124 -8.44 19.64 -0.05
C LEU A 124 -7.57 20.29 -1.15
N ARG A 125 -7.98 20.16 -2.42
CA ARG A 125 -7.26 20.66 -3.60
C ARG A 125 -7.89 21.89 -4.24
N ALA A 126 -9.19 22.12 -4.04
CA ALA A 126 -9.89 23.33 -4.45
C ALA A 126 -11.11 23.58 -3.56
N GLY A 127 -11.56 24.84 -3.48
CA GLY A 127 -12.72 25.24 -2.68
C GLY A 127 -12.40 25.47 -1.20
N GLN A 128 -13.45 25.51 -0.37
CA GLN A 128 -13.37 25.71 1.07
C GLN A 128 -14.20 24.65 1.79
N ALA A 129 -13.70 24.16 2.92
CA ALA A 129 -14.42 23.21 3.77
C ALA A 129 -14.09 23.44 5.25
N THR A 130 -14.97 22.96 6.14
CA THR A 130 -14.75 22.92 7.59
C THR A 130 -14.78 21.50 8.10
N VAL A 131 -14.05 21.23 9.17
CA VAL A 131 -13.90 19.90 9.75
C VAL A 131 -15.18 19.46 10.47
N ILE A 132 -15.49 18.17 10.30
CA ILE A 132 -16.44 17.42 11.13
C ILE A 132 -15.59 16.48 11.98
N ASP A 133 -15.60 16.67 13.29
CA ASP A 133 -14.87 15.81 14.23
C ASP A 133 -15.79 14.74 14.85
N SER A 134 -15.27 14.01 15.84
CA SER A 134 -16.05 13.12 16.69
C SER A 134 -15.82 13.43 18.17
N GLN A 135 -16.58 12.79 19.05
CA GLN A 135 -16.37 12.85 20.50
C GLN A 135 -14.95 12.41 20.94
N TYR A 136 -14.22 11.70 20.08
CA TYR A 136 -12.86 11.20 20.33
C TYR A 136 -11.77 12.07 19.70
N GLY A 137 -12.11 13.24 19.14
CA GLY A 137 -11.16 14.18 18.54
C GLY A 137 -11.37 14.41 17.05
N GLY A 138 -10.47 15.21 16.48
CA GLY A 138 -10.53 15.79 15.15
C GLY A 138 -10.05 14.95 13.99
N LEU A 139 -9.78 15.64 12.89
CA LEU A 139 -8.95 15.11 11.81
C LEU A 139 -7.48 15.34 12.13
N ALA A 140 -6.66 14.30 12.04
CA ALA A 140 -5.23 14.43 12.26
C ALA A 140 -4.58 15.08 11.04
N ASP A 141 -4.16 16.34 11.19
CA ASP A 141 -3.34 17.02 10.20
C ASP A 141 -1.88 16.63 10.38
N VAL A 142 -1.42 15.75 9.49
CA VAL A 142 -0.04 15.24 9.49
C VAL A 142 0.95 16.32 9.04
N THR A 143 0.50 17.30 8.25
CA THR A 143 1.36 18.34 7.69
C THR A 143 1.74 19.37 8.74
N MET A 144 0.78 19.79 9.58
CA MET A 144 1.05 20.75 10.66
C MET A 144 1.20 20.10 12.04
N GLY A 145 0.93 18.81 12.19
CA GLY A 145 1.00 18.10 13.47
C GLY A 145 -0.09 18.52 14.45
N LYS A 146 -1.32 18.75 13.96
CA LYS A 146 -2.44 19.26 14.78
C LYS A 146 -3.68 18.39 14.59
N ASP A 147 -4.43 18.21 15.68
CA ASP A 147 -5.79 17.65 15.62
C ASP A 147 -6.80 18.77 15.32
N LEU A 148 -7.39 18.77 14.12
CA LEU A 148 -8.33 19.80 13.67
C LEU A 148 -9.74 19.52 14.21
N LYS A 149 -10.30 20.46 14.98
CA LYS A 149 -11.61 20.30 15.65
C LYS A 149 -12.79 20.72 14.78
N TYR A 150 -14.00 20.37 15.21
CA TYR A 150 -15.25 20.75 14.56
C TYR A 150 -15.30 22.25 14.19
N GLY A 151 -15.70 22.54 12.96
CA GLY A 151 -15.85 23.90 12.46
C GLY A 151 -14.52 24.60 12.10
N GLU A 152 -13.36 24.05 12.44
CA GLU A 152 -12.10 24.56 11.95
C GLU A 152 -12.01 24.43 10.43
N ARG A 153 -11.31 25.36 9.79
CA ARG A 153 -11.10 25.31 8.34
C ARG A 153 -10.21 24.13 8.00
N VAL A 154 -10.62 23.35 6.99
CA VAL A 154 -9.76 22.35 6.33
C VAL A 154 -8.67 23.11 5.55
N PRO A 155 -7.38 22.96 5.92
CA PRO A 155 -6.30 23.62 5.19
C PRO A 155 -6.12 23.01 3.80
N SER A 156 -5.90 23.85 2.80
CA SER A 156 -5.61 23.38 1.44
C SER A 156 -4.26 22.69 1.40
N ASN A 157 -4.16 21.59 0.65
CA ASN A 157 -2.92 20.84 0.42
C ASN A 157 -2.27 20.23 1.69
N HIS A 158 -3.03 20.04 2.77
CA HIS A 158 -2.58 19.26 3.92
C HIS A 158 -3.09 17.83 3.83
N LEU A 159 -2.24 16.89 4.25
CA LEU A 159 -2.62 15.50 4.45
C LEU A 159 -3.37 15.37 5.77
N LEU A 160 -4.67 15.09 5.67
CA LEU A 160 -5.53 14.81 6.81
C LEU A 160 -5.82 13.32 6.90
N ILE A 161 -5.81 12.78 8.10
CA ILE A 161 -6.12 11.36 8.36
C ILE A 161 -7.31 11.25 9.31
N VAL A 162 -8.20 10.32 8.98
CA VAL A 162 -9.32 9.90 9.83
C VAL A 162 -8.90 8.64 10.60
N PRO A 163 -8.73 8.71 11.93
CA PRO A 163 -8.21 7.56 12.69
C PRO A 163 -9.17 6.38 12.77
N ARG A 164 -10.49 6.65 12.82
CA ARG A 164 -11.55 5.66 13.07
C ARG A 164 -12.80 5.99 12.28
N ASP A 165 -13.62 4.98 12.06
CA ASP A 165 -14.93 5.12 11.45
C ASP A 165 -15.95 5.56 12.51
N ASP A 166 -15.97 6.86 12.81
CA ASP A 166 -16.78 7.48 13.87
C ASP A 166 -17.47 8.78 13.44
N GLY A 167 -17.71 8.94 12.13
CA GLY A 167 -18.47 10.07 11.56
C GLY A 167 -17.66 11.33 11.25
N ARG A 168 -16.32 11.24 11.31
CA ARG A 168 -15.43 12.34 10.92
C ARG A 168 -15.48 12.63 9.43
N GLY A 169 -15.15 13.87 9.07
CA GLY A 169 -15.26 14.29 7.68
C GLY A 169 -15.01 15.77 7.47
N ALA A 170 -15.51 16.28 6.35
CA ALA A 170 -15.49 17.69 6.04
C ALA A 170 -16.82 18.15 5.45
N GLU A 171 -17.27 19.33 5.84
CA GLU A 171 -18.40 20.04 5.25
C GLU A 171 -17.88 21.07 4.24
N ALA A 172 -18.30 20.94 2.99
CA ALA A 172 -17.92 21.85 1.92
C ALA A 172 -18.68 23.19 2.07
N LYS A 173 -17.95 24.31 2.19
CA LYS A 173 -18.53 25.67 2.24
C LYS A 173 -18.68 26.30 0.85
N THR A 174 -17.89 25.83 -0.10
CA THR A 174 -18.06 26.07 -1.54
C THR A 174 -17.99 24.73 -2.25
N ASP A 175 -18.17 24.69 -3.57
CA ASP A 175 -17.79 23.50 -4.34
C ASP A 175 -16.31 23.20 -4.06
N ALA A 176 -16.06 21.99 -3.57
CA ALA A 176 -14.78 21.55 -3.06
C ALA A 176 -14.30 20.32 -3.82
N ILE A 177 -13.00 20.28 -4.10
CA ILE A 177 -12.36 19.12 -4.72
C ILE A 177 -11.41 18.53 -3.69
N PHE A 178 -11.64 17.27 -3.36
CA PHE A 178 -10.80 16.49 -2.47
C PHE A 178 -10.05 15.41 -3.25
N MET A 179 -8.83 15.13 -2.83
CA MET A 179 -8.22 13.82 -3.08
C MET A 179 -8.52 12.94 -1.88
N VAL A 180 -9.11 11.78 -2.11
CA VAL A 180 -9.51 10.82 -1.07
C VAL A 180 -8.83 9.49 -1.34
N LYS A 181 -8.27 8.87 -0.31
CA LYS A 181 -7.78 7.49 -0.36
C LYS A 181 -8.33 6.75 0.85
N GLY A 182 -9.28 5.86 0.61
CA GLY A 182 -10.05 5.16 1.66
C GLY A 182 -11.55 5.28 1.41
N SER A 183 -12.35 4.76 2.33
CA SER A 183 -13.81 4.81 2.18
C SER A 183 -14.36 6.18 2.52
N TYR A 184 -15.42 6.57 1.80
CA TYR A 184 -16.18 7.77 2.06
C TYR A 184 -17.62 7.63 1.56
N TYR A 185 -18.49 8.52 2.03
CA TYR A 185 -19.82 8.75 1.46
C TYR A 185 -20.19 10.23 1.60
N ILE A 186 -21.10 10.71 0.73
CA ILE A 186 -21.54 12.11 0.70
C ILE A 186 -22.98 12.19 1.18
N ILE A 187 -23.27 13.15 2.06
CA ILE A 187 -24.61 13.43 2.59
C ILE A 187 -24.96 14.92 2.51
N GLU A 188 -26.23 15.21 2.77
CA GLU A 188 -26.78 16.56 2.98
C GLU A 188 -26.17 17.27 4.21
#